data_AF-A0A1E1WPS5-F1
#
_entry.id   AF-A0A1E1WPS5-F1
#
_cell.length_a   1.000
_cell.length_b   1.000
_cell.length_c   1.000
_cell.angle_alpha   90.00
_cell.angle_beta   90.00
_cell.angle_gamma   90.00
#
_symmetry.space_group_name_H-M   'P 1'
#
loop_
_entity.id
_entity.type
_entity.pdbx_description
1 polymer ?
#
loop_
_entity_poly.entity_id
_entity_poly.type
_entity_poly.pdbx_seq_one_letter_code
_entity_poly.pdbx_strand_id
1 'polypeptide(L)'
;FGDPRSEECINIELETLKIRAGESFLDFCNRIQSVRSVLMSKVNQIADPNMRASKKTIYEHTSLNVFLYNLPESMVRIVRLKGPTTLEAALGIVLEEVNFHDQYQARNKMSQHNPSNSTQKPVTPTFKFG
;
A
#
# COMPACT_ATOMS: atom_id res chain seq x y z
N PHE A 1 -31.85 -0.03 11.41
CA PHE A 1 -30.52 0.39 11.89
C PHE A 1 -29.80 1.06 10.72
N GLY A 2 -29.54 2.35 10.82
CA GLY A 2 -28.76 3.12 9.84
C GLY A 2 -27.86 4.08 10.59
N ASP A 3 -26.70 4.42 10.02
CA ASP A 3 -25.79 5.40 10.60
C ASP A 3 -26.50 6.76 10.71
N PRO A 4 -26.71 7.30 11.94
CA PRO A 4 -27.46 8.53 12.15
C PRO A 4 -26.69 9.79 11.73
N ARG A 5 -25.39 9.69 11.45
CA ARG A 5 -24.55 10.83 11.05
C ARG A 5 -24.98 11.38 9.69
N SER A 6 -24.75 12.67 9.45
CA SER A 6 -25.00 13.26 8.13
C SER A 6 -24.03 12.69 7.09
N GLU A 7 -24.37 12.79 5.80
CA GLU A 7 -23.46 12.42 4.71
C GLU A 7 -22.15 13.22 4.78
N GLU A 8 -22.23 14.52 5.08
CA GLU A 8 -21.09 15.42 5.27
C GLU A 8 -20.09 14.90 6.32
N CYS A 9 -20.59 14.48 7.49
CA CYS A 9 -19.72 14.00 8.57
C CYS A 9 -18.94 12.74 8.17
N ILE A 10 -19.57 11.86 7.39
CA ILE A 10 -18.94 10.62 6.93
C ILE A 10 -17.96 10.92 5.79
N ASN A 11 -18.24 11.92 4.95
CA ASN A 11 -17.28 12.38 3.94
C ASN A 11 -16.02 12.97 4.60
N ILE A 12 -16.19 13.79 5.63
CA ILE A 12 -15.06 14.32 6.41
C ILE A 12 -14.25 13.18 7.04
N GLU A 13 -14.93 12.15 7.59
CA GLU A 13 -14.24 10.94 8.08
C GLU A 13 -13.40 10.30 6.98
N LEU A 14 -13.97 10.08 5.78
CA LEU A 14 -13.25 9.50 4.65
C LEU A 14 -12.01 10.32 4.27
N GLU A 15 -12.16 11.64 4.13
CA GLU A 15 -11.07 12.55 3.73
C GLU A 15 -9.94 12.63 4.75
N THR A 16 -10.26 12.42 6.03
CA THR A 16 -9.30 12.53 7.14
C THR A 16 -8.68 11.19 7.54
N LEU A 17 -9.07 10.09 6.89
CA LEU A 17 -8.49 8.78 7.15
C LEU A 17 -6.98 8.78 6.89
N LYS A 18 -6.24 8.25 7.87
CA LYS A 18 -4.81 8.01 7.77
C LYS A 18 -4.47 6.56 8.07
N ILE A 19 -3.43 6.06 7.42
CA ILE A 19 -2.84 4.77 7.77
C ILE A 19 -2.28 4.85 9.19
N ARG A 20 -2.54 3.81 9.99
CA ARG A 20 -2.07 3.72 11.39
C ARG A 20 -0.68 3.08 11.42
N ALA A 21 0.08 3.37 12.48
CA ALA A 21 1.37 2.71 12.68
C ALA A 21 1.19 1.18 12.80
N GLY A 22 1.92 0.43 11.99
CA GLY A 22 1.82 -1.04 11.93
C GLY A 22 0.60 -1.59 11.17
N GLU A 23 -0.24 -0.74 10.60
CA GLU A 23 -1.37 -1.16 9.77
C GLU A 23 -0.89 -1.60 8.38
N SER A 24 -1.44 -2.72 7.87
CA SER A 24 -1.15 -3.17 6.52
C SER A 24 -1.90 -2.31 5.48
N PHE A 25 -1.38 -2.21 4.25
CA PHE A 25 -2.09 -1.51 3.18
C PHE A 25 -3.46 -2.12 2.85
N LEU A 26 -3.60 -3.45 3.02
CA LEU A 26 -4.85 -4.16 2.85
C LEU A 26 -5.88 -3.73 3.91
N ASP A 27 -5.49 -3.69 5.18
CA ASP A 27 -6.37 -3.28 6.28
C ASP A 27 -6.79 -1.82 6.13
N PHE A 28 -5.84 -0.96 5.75
CA PHE A 28 -6.13 0.45 5.49
C PHE A 28 -7.13 0.61 4.33
N CYS A 29 -6.93 -0.12 3.23
CA CYS A 29 -7.88 -0.16 2.11
C CYS A 29 -9.28 -0.61 2.56
N ASN A 30 -9.36 -1.68 3.35
CA ASN A 30 -10.63 -2.18 3.88
C ASN A 30 -11.35 -1.14 4.74
N ARG A 31 -10.63 -0.34 5.54
CA ARG A 31 -11.23 0.77 6.30
C ARG A 31 -11.79 1.87 5.39
N ILE A 32 -11.05 2.26 4.36
CA ILE A 32 -11.55 3.22 3.35
C ILE A 32 -12.83 2.69 2.70
N GLN A 33 -12.84 1.42 2.28
CA GLN A 33 -14.01 0.78 1.67
C GLN A 33 -15.22 0.73 2.62
N SER A 34 -14.99 0.49 3.91
CA SER A 34 -16.05 0.47 4.92
C SER A 34 -16.74 1.84 5.02
N VAL A 35 -15.97 2.92 5.18
CA VAL A 35 -16.51 4.29 5.22
C VAL A 35 -17.21 4.65 3.91
N ARG A 36 -16.59 4.34 2.76
CA ARG A 36 -17.19 4.53 1.43
C ARG A 36 -18.53 3.81 1.31
N SER A 37 -18.66 2.60 1.82
CA SER A 37 -19.91 1.83 1.75
C SER A 37 -21.04 2.48 2.53
N VAL A 38 -20.75 3.12 3.66
CA VAL A 38 -21.75 3.90 4.41
C VAL A 38 -22.19 5.14 3.63
N LEU A 39 -21.24 5.85 2.98
CA LEU A 39 -21.59 6.96 2.07
C LEU A 39 -22.46 6.48 0.91
N MET A 40 -22.12 5.36 0.28
CA MET A 40 -22.91 4.79 -0.83
C MET A 40 -24.33 4.45 -0.40
N SER A 41 -24.52 3.95 0.83
CA SER A 41 -25.86 3.69 1.38
C SER A 41 -26.71 4.97 1.46
N LYS A 42 -26.13 6.11 1.86
CA LYS A 42 -26.82 7.41 1.87
C LYS A 42 -27.07 7.93 0.47
N VAL A 43 -26.08 7.86 -0.41
CA VAL A 43 -26.18 8.30 -1.81
C VAL A 43 -27.26 7.53 -2.56
N ASN A 44 -27.44 6.24 -2.28
CA ASN A 44 -28.49 5.42 -2.89
C ASN A 44 -29.92 5.87 -2.51
N GLN A 45 -30.10 6.67 -1.45
CA GLN A 45 -31.40 7.21 -1.05
C GLN A 45 -31.75 8.53 -1.78
N ILE A 46 -30.79 9.11 -2.52
CA ILE A 46 -31.02 10.33 -3.29
C ILE A 46 -31.95 10.03 -4.47
N ALA A 47 -33.02 10.82 -4.60
CA ALA A 47 -34.03 10.65 -5.63
C ALA A 47 -33.49 10.97 -7.04
N ASP A 48 -32.73 12.06 -7.19
CA ASP A 48 -32.15 12.47 -8.47
C ASP A 48 -31.03 11.49 -8.90
N PRO A 49 -31.19 10.79 -10.05
CA PRO A 49 -30.20 9.86 -10.56
C PRO A 49 -28.87 10.53 -10.94
N ASN A 50 -28.89 11.79 -11.42
CA ASN A 50 -27.68 12.48 -11.85
C ASN A 50 -26.85 12.87 -10.63
N MET A 51 -27.46 13.52 -9.64
CA MET A 51 -26.81 13.81 -8.36
C MET A 51 -26.27 12.54 -7.69
N ARG A 52 -27.04 11.45 -7.72
CA ARG A 52 -26.59 10.14 -7.21
C ARG A 52 -25.36 9.62 -7.94
N ALA A 53 -25.36 9.64 -9.27
CA ALA A 53 -24.21 9.20 -10.08
C ALA A 53 -22.97 10.05 -9.81
N SER A 54 -23.10 11.38 -9.82
CA SER A 54 -22.00 12.30 -9.52
C SER A 54 -21.40 12.05 -8.14
N LYS A 55 -22.22 11.87 -7.11
CA LYS A 55 -21.73 11.58 -5.76
C LYS A 55 -21.01 10.24 -5.64
N LYS A 56 -21.47 9.20 -6.35
CA LYS A 56 -20.75 7.91 -6.41
C LYS A 56 -19.35 8.10 -6.95
N THR A 57 -19.23 8.78 -8.10
CA THR A 57 -17.93 9.08 -8.72
C THR A 57 -17.04 9.89 -7.79
N ILE A 58 -17.57 10.91 -7.12
CA ILE A 58 -16.81 11.71 -6.15
C ILE A 58 -16.23 10.81 -5.05
N TYR A 59 -17.05 9.97 -4.41
CA TYR A 59 -16.57 9.14 -3.30
C TYR A 59 -15.66 7.99 -3.73
N GLU A 60 -15.78 7.50 -4.96
CA GLU A 60 -14.80 6.58 -5.56
C GLU A 60 -13.44 7.25 -5.73
N HIS A 61 -13.41 8.45 -6.30
CA HIS A 61 -12.18 9.23 -6.48
C HIS A 61 -11.57 9.66 -5.15
N THR A 62 -12.36 10.14 -4.19
CA THR A 62 -11.89 10.52 -2.86
C THR A 62 -11.25 9.33 -2.16
N SER A 63 -11.87 8.15 -2.25
CA SER A 63 -11.33 6.92 -1.64
C SER A 63 -9.98 6.53 -2.23
N LEU A 64 -9.83 6.59 -3.56
CA LEU A 64 -8.55 6.36 -4.23
C LEU A 64 -7.51 7.40 -3.79
N ASN A 65 -7.86 8.68 -3.78
CA ASN A 65 -6.94 9.75 -3.41
C ASN A 65 -6.45 9.63 -1.97
N VAL A 66 -7.36 9.36 -1.02
CA VAL A 66 -7.02 9.12 0.39
C VAL A 66 -6.05 7.96 0.53
N PHE A 67 -6.25 6.86 -0.20
CA PHE A 67 -5.30 5.76 -0.22
C PHE A 67 -3.92 6.20 -0.71
N LEU A 68 -3.86 6.86 -1.86
CA LEU A 68 -2.60 7.32 -2.46
C LEU A 68 -1.84 8.33 -1.59
N TYR A 69 -2.52 9.25 -0.92
CA TYR A 69 -1.88 10.25 -0.06
C TYR A 69 -1.20 9.65 1.19
N ASN A 70 -1.59 8.45 1.58
CA ASN A 70 -1.03 7.75 2.74
C ASN A 70 0.06 6.74 2.37
N LEU A 71 0.38 6.57 1.08
CA LEU A 71 1.47 5.70 0.65
C LEU A 71 2.83 6.42 0.75
N PRO A 72 3.93 5.69 0.97
CA PRO A 72 5.29 6.23 0.81
C PRO A 72 5.52 6.79 -0.59
N GLU A 73 6.32 7.85 -0.73
CA GLU A 73 6.53 8.55 -2.01
C GLU A 73 6.98 7.61 -3.14
N SER A 74 7.90 6.70 -2.85
CA SER A 74 8.39 5.70 -3.81
C SER A 74 7.25 4.83 -4.35
N MET A 75 6.36 4.38 -3.46
CA MET A 75 5.20 3.58 -3.80
C MET A 75 4.18 4.38 -4.61
N VAL A 76 3.89 5.62 -4.20
CA VAL A 76 2.97 6.52 -4.95
C VAL A 76 3.43 6.70 -6.39
N ARG A 77 4.73 6.87 -6.62
CA ARG A 77 5.29 7.06 -7.96
C ARG A 77 5.04 5.84 -8.85
N ILE A 78 5.25 4.64 -8.32
CA ILE A 78 5.01 3.36 -9.03
C ILE A 78 3.52 3.22 -9.35
N VAL A 79 2.66 3.43 -8.35
CA VAL A 79 1.21 3.33 -8.52
C VAL A 79 0.71 4.34 -9.56
N ARG A 80 1.16 5.60 -9.51
CA ARG A 80 0.79 6.63 -10.50
C ARG A 80 1.27 6.30 -11.91
N LEU A 81 2.45 5.71 -12.06
CA LEU A 81 2.96 5.28 -13.37
C LEU A 81 2.08 4.19 -14.00
N LYS A 82 1.55 3.28 -13.19
CA LYS A 82 0.61 2.24 -13.64
C LYS A 82 -0.83 2.76 -13.85
N GLY A 83 -1.17 3.92 -13.31
CA GLY A 83 -2.42 4.64 -13.58
C GLY A 83 -3.72 3.92 -13.17
N PRO A 84 -3.89 3.44 -11.92
CA PRO A 84 -5.12 2.81 -11.49
C PRO A 84 -6.28 3.80 -11.44
N THR A 85 -7.47 3.35 -11.84
CA THR A 85 -8.72 4.13 -11.77
C THR A 85 -9.58 3.76 -10.57
N THR A 86 -9.27 2.66 -9.89
CA THR A 86 -10.02 2.18 -8.72
C THR A 86 -9.09 1.96 -7.53
N LEU A 87 -9.67 2.02 -6.34
CA LEU A 87 -8.96 1.75 -5.08
C LEU A 87 -8.38 0.33 -5.07
N GLU A 88 -9.14 -0.65 -5.58
CA GLU A 88 -8.79 -2.06 -5.62
C GLU A 88 -7.61 -2.31 -6.58
N ALA A 89 -7.61 -1.64 -7.74
CA ALA A 89 -6.48 -1.69 -8.66
C ALA A 89 -5.22 -1.07 -8.06
N ALA A 90 -5.35 0.06 -7.36
CA ALA A 90 -4.23 0.69 -6.67
C ALA A 90 -3.65 -0.22 -5.58
N LEU A 91 -4.52 -0.86 -4.77
CA LEU A 91 -4.08 -1.84 -3.77
C LEU A 91 -3.35 -3.02 -4.41
N GLY A 92 -3.88 -3.57 -5.51
CA GLY A 92 -3.25 -4.68 -6.23
C GLY A 92 -1.80 -4.37 -6.62
N ILE A 93 -1.55 -3.17 -7.14
CA ILE A 93 -0.21 -2.69 -7.48
C ILE A 93 0.70 -2.60 -6.25
N VAL A 94 0.18 -2.06 -5.14
CA VAL A 94 0.95 -1.92 -3.90
C VAL A 94 1.35 -3.28 -3.34
N LEU A 95 0.41 -4.24 -3.32
CA LEU A 95 0.67 -5.59 -2.82
C LEU A 95 1.67 -6.34 -3.69
N GLU A 96 1.57 -6.17 -5.02
CA GLU A 96 2.53 -6.70 -5.98
C GLU A 96 3.94 -6.17 -5.69
N GLU A 97 4.09 -4.85 -5.52
CA GLU A 97 5.38 -4.20 -5.26
C GLU A 97 6.00 -4.62 -3.91
N VAL A 98 5.18 -4.71 -2.85
CA VAL A 98 5.65 -5.19 -1.54
C VAL A 98 6.16 -6.64 -1.65
N ASN A 99 5.40 -7.52 -2.32
CA ASN A 99 5.81 -8.90 -2.52
C ASN A 99 7.10 -9.02 -3.36
N PHE A 100 7.26 -8.20 -4.40
CA PHE A 100 8.51 -8.15 -5.18
C PHE A 100 9.70 -7.72 -4.32
N HIS A 101 9.51 -6.71 -3.48
CA HIS A 101 10.56 -6.22 -2.59
C HIS A 101 11.01 -7.30 -1.61
N ASP A 102 10.07 -7.99 -0.98
CA ASP A 102 10.34 -9.06 -0.01
C ASP A 102 11.08 -10.23 -0.65
N GLN A 103 10.65 -10.66 -1.85
CA GLN A 103 11.32 -11.72 -2.60
C GLN A 103 12.75 -11.35 -3.00
N TYR A 104 12.95 -10.11 -3.45
CA TYR A 104 14.27 -9.60 -3.82
C TYR A 104 15.22 -9.57 -2.61
N GLN A 105 14.74 -9.09 -1.46
CA GLN A 105 15.50 -9.11 -0.21
C GLN A 105 15.84 -10.53 0.25
N ALA A 106 14.89 -11.46 0.18
CA ALA A 106 15.10 -12.85 0.55
C ALA A 106 16.21 -13.50 -0.30
N ARG A 107 16.19 -13.27 -1.62
CA ARG A 107 17.20 -13.80 -2.55
C ARG A 107 18.58 -13.21 -2.30
N ASN A 108 18.65 -11.92 -1.96
CA ASN A 108 19.92 -11.26 -1.65
C ASN A 108 20.53 -11.75 -0.33
N LYS A 109 19.70 -12.01 0.69
CA LYS A 109 20.15 -12.61 1.96
C LYS A 109 20.71 -14.02 1.77
N MET A 110 20.12 -14.81 0.87
CA MET A 110 20.61 -16.16 0.55
C MET A 110 21.91 -16.15 -0.27
N SER A 111 22.08 -15.15 -1.15
CA SER A 111 23.30 -14.99 -1.98
C SER A 111 24.50 -14.43 -1.20
N GLN A 112 24.30 -13.83 -0.02
CA GLN A 112 25.39 -13.38 0.86
C GLN A 112 25.98 -14.50 1.74
N HIS A 113 25.39 -15.70 1.74
CA HIS A 113 25.99 -16.87 2.39
C HIS A 113 27.00 -17.54 1.45
N ASN A 114 28.11 -16.84 1.16
CA ASN A 114 29.33 -17.48 0.67
C ASN A 114 30.19 -17.85 1.88
N PRO A 115 30.33 -19.14 2.24
CA PRO A 115 31.36 -19.56 3.18
C PRO A 115 32.69 -19.62 2.45
N SER A 116 33.43 -18.51 2.42
CA SER A 116 34.84 -18.52 2.01
C SER A 116 35.67 -17.63 2.91
N ASN A 117 36.38 -18.25 3.85
CA ASN A 117 37.86 -18.23 3.86
C ASN A 117 38.42 -19.00 5.06
N SER A 118 38.64 -20.30 4.87
CA SER A 118 39.75 -20.99 5.51
C SER A 118 41.05 -20.29 5.10
N THR A 119 41.59 -19.47 5.99
CA THR A 119 42.90 -18.85 5.81
C THR A 119 43.97 -19.91 6.06
N GLN A 120 44.27 -20.73 5.04
CA GLN A 120 45.51 -21.51 5.04
C GLN A 120 46.67 -20.52 4.94
N LYS A 121 47.42 -20.37 6.04
CA LYS A 121 48.68 -19.64 6.06
C LYS A 121 49.66 -20.30 5.08
N PRO A 122 50.34 -19.55 4.20
CA PRO A 122 51.45 -20.11 3.45
C PRO A 122 52.60 -20.40 4.42
N VAL A 123 53.03 -21.66 4.46
CA VAL A 123 54.20 -22.11 5.22
C VAL A 123 55.42 -21.79 4.37
N THR A 124 56.18 -20.75 4.75
CA THR A 124 57.47 -20.43 4.11
C THR A 124 58.54 -21.39 4.65
N PRO A 125 59.29 -22.11 3.80
CA PRO A 125 60.39 -22.94 4.26
C PRO A 125 61.62 -22.07 4.56
N THR A 126 62.01 -22.00 5.83
CA THR A 126 63.27 -21.37 6.26
C THR A 126 64.43 -22.31 5.96
N PHE A 127 65.19 -22.04 4.91
CA PHE A 127 66.48 -22.69 4.68
C PHE A 127 67.54 -22.08 5.61
N LYS A 128 68.15 -22.91 6.47
CA LYS A 128 69.35 -22.57 7.23
C LYS A 128 70.58 -22.76 6.34
N PHE A 129 71.46 -21.76 6.30
CA PHE A 129 72.84 -21.92 5.85
C PHE A 129 73.79 -21.39 6.91
N GLY A 130 74.82 -22.22 7.16
CA GLY A 130 76.17 -21.97 7.69
C GLY A 130 76.39 -20.81 8.64
#